data_AF-A0A9X9QBX8-F1
#
_entry.id   AF-A0A9X9QBX8-F1
#
_cell.length_a   1.000
_cell.length_b   1.000
_cell.length_c   1.000
_cell.angle_alpha   90.00
_cell.angle_beta   90.00
_cell.angle_gamma   90.00
#
_symmetry.space_group_name_H-M   'P 1'
#
loop_
_entity.id
_entity.type
_entity.pdbx_description
1 polymer ?
#
loop_
_entity_poly.entity_id
_entity_poly.type
_entity_poly.pdbx_seq_one_letter_code
_entity_poly.pdbx_strand_id
1 'polypeptide(L)'
;MSTDPQTSGGPQKSSNVNLMRDFAEPVGYNKKTASLTEALKAELTGNIYKSVGNFWEVHFESLACSFLTTRIWKSYRDNGQCGRDNVFSDQMDEAAMRCWFYALHDRYLSQFLGDAEEPIRDEPVAVRSANNPKLRGKFSYTTILTQLKGGLTSQKLDFFIENVALPESDIHEWREVRVVGEFTCSSGQKGEKAHQLMKYVREIFYAQPLRRFVHGFCLHKNHLELWVVDWSGGYSSGEIKIIESQEKLVRALSSYMLMSDEELGLDSFVRYVGQHAYITIPDGDNTGEQIEVVPEPVARPVTIYSRGNTCYQTTDGEYLIKFSWGNDIKRSEIDALRLAKGIHGVINL
;
A
#
# COMPACT_ATOMS: atom_id res chain seq x y z
N MET A 1 5.63 -31.57 -63.07
CA MET A 1 4.68 -30.52 -62.63
C MET A 1 3.51 -31.24 -61.99
N SER A 2 3.18 -31.15 -60.72
CA SER A 2 3.80 -30.71 -59.45
C SER A 2 2.81 -31.29 -58.43
N THR A 3 3.17 -32.31 -57.64
CA THR A 3 3.67 -32.18 -56.25
C THR A 3 2.82 -31.26 -55.38
N ASP A 4 1.78 -31.81 -54.74
CA ASP A 4 1.22 -31.27 -53.51
C ASP A 4 1.75 -32.08 -52.31
N PRO A 5 2.27 -31.43 -51.26
CA PRO A 5 2.95 -32.10 -50.16
C PRO A 5 1.97 -32.60 -49.09
N GLN A 6 2.14 -33.86 -48.68
CA GLN A 6 1.64 -34.34 -47.40
C GLN A 6 2.33 -33.59 -46.27
N THR A 7 1.59 -32.78 -45.54
CA THR A 7 2.02 -32.24 -44.24
C THR A 7 1.41 -33.08 -43.13
N SER A 8 2.29 -33.83 -42.47
CA SER A 8 2.02 -34.53 -41.20
C SER A 8 1.74 -33.50 -40.11
N GLY A 9 0.47 -33.30 -39.76
CA GLY A 9 0.08 -32.61 -38.53
C GLY A 9 0.30 -33.55 -37.34
N GLY A 10 1.42 -33.40 -36.64
CA GLY A 10 1.59 -33.98 -35.30
C GLY A 10 0.52 -33.46 -34.33
N PRO A 11 0.24 -34.17 -33.22
CA PRO A 11 -0.81 -33.78 -32.30
C PRO A 11 -0.57 -32.36 -31.78
N GLN A 12 -1.42 -31.45 -32.25
CA GLN A 12 -1.52 -30.08 -31.77
C GLN A 12 -1.85 -30.20 -30.28
N LYS A 13 -0.88 -29.89 -29.42
CA LYS A 13 -1.09 -29.80 -27.97
C LYS A 13 -2.28 -28.89 -27.76
N SER A 14 -3.37 -29.46 -27.25
CA SER A 14 -4.49 -28.70 -26.75
C SER A 14 -3.97 -27.83 -25.62
N SER A 15 -3.69 -26.55 -25.91
CA SER A 15 -3.51 -25.52 -24.90
C SER A 15 -4.88 -25.16 -24.33
N ASN A 16 -5.53 -26.16 -23.74
CA ASN A 16 -6.71 -26.01 -22.92
C ASN A 16 -6.25 -26.07 -21.47
N VAL A 17 -5.72 -24.94 -21.02
CA VAL A 17 -5.65 -24.65 -19.60
C VAL A 17 -6.11 -23.20 -19.41
N ASN A 18 -7.39 -22.95 -19.70
CA ASN A 18 -8.13 -21.94 -18.96
C ASN A 18 -8.29 -22.48 -17.54
N LEU A 19 -7.22 -22.38 -16.75
CA LEU A 19 -7.32 -22.52 -15.31
C LEU A 19 -8.04 -21.25 -14.85
N MET A 20 -9.38 -21.33 -14.75
CA MET A 20 -10.06 -20.64 -13.67
C MET A 20 -9.39 -21.15 -12.39
N ARG A 21 -8.33 -20.46 -11.95
CA ARG A 21 -7.78 -20.67 -10.62
C ARG A 21 -8.91 -20.31 -9.69
N ASP A 22 -9.33 -21.29 -8.91
CA ASP A 22 -10.11 -21.08 -7.71
C ASP A 22 -9.45 -19.92 -6.96
N PHE A 23 -10.14 -18.78 -6.86
CA PHE A 23 -9.61 -17.55 -6.25
C PHE A 23 -9.56 -17.64 -4.72
N ALA A 24 -9.91 -18.80 -4.17
CA ALA A 24 -9.81 -19.13 -2.76
C ALA A 24 -8.37 -19.54 -2.41
N GLU A 25 -7.93 -19.18 -1.20
CA GLU A 25 -6.68 -19.67 -0.65
C GLU A 25 -6.63 -21.20 -0.67
N PRO A 26 -5.52 -21.82 -1.11
CA PRO A 26 -5.30 -23.23 -0.91
C PRO A 26 -5.49 -23.63 0.56
N VAL A 27 -6.21 -24.72 0.83
CA VAL A 27 -6.46 -25.20 2.20
C VAL A 27 -5.13 -25.39 2.94
N GLY A 28 -4.88 -24.56 3.96
CA GLY A 28 -3.66 -24.58 4.75
C GLY A 28 -2.59 -23.53 4.41
N TYR A 29 -2.90 -22.57 3.53
CA TYR A 29 -2.03 -21.44 3.15
C TYR A 29 -1.44 -20.72 4.37
N ASN A 30 -2.24 -20.52 5.43
CA ASN A 30 -1.85 -19.84 6.67
C ASN A 30 -1.40 -20.75 7.82
N LYS A 31 -1.25 -22.07 7.62
CA LYS A 31 -0.97 -23.00 8.74
C LYS A 31 0.41 -22.78 9.41
N LYS A 32 1.40 -22.25 8.69
CA LYS A 32 2.73 -21.89 9.22
C LYS A 32 3.30 -20.66 8.50
N THR A 33 3.98 -19.76 9.21
CA THR A 33 4.62 -18.57 8.63
C THR A 33 5.58 -18.90 7.48
N ALA A 34 6.27 -20.04 7.55
CA ALA A 34 7.17 -20.51 6.48
C ALA A 34 6.41 -20.95 5.22
N SER A 35 5.25 -21.62 5.35
CA SER A 35 4.46 -22.02 4.18
C SER A 35 3.84 -20.82 3.47
N LEU A 36 3.44 -19.79 4.24
CA LEU A 36 2.96 -18.53 3.69
C LEU A 36 4.07 -17.79 2.91
N THR A 37 5.29 -17.71 3.47
CA THR A 37 6.43 -17.10 2.78
C THR A 37 6.69 -17.75 1.43
N GLU A 38 6.74 -19.08 1.37
CA GLU A 38 7.00 -19.80 0.11
C GLU A 38 5.86 -19.66 -0.89
N ALA A 39 4.61 -19.63 -0.42
CA ALA A 39 3.46 -19.41 -1.28
C ALA A 39 3.48 -18.01 -1.90
N LEU A 40 3.76 -16.97 -1.11
CA LEU A 40 3.89 -15.59 -1.60
C LEU A 40 5.06 -15.43 -2.57
N LYS A 41 6.20 -16.09 -2.31
CA LYS A 41 7.32 -16.13 -3.25
C LYS A 41 6.89 -16.71 -4.60
N ALA A 42 6.20 -17.85 -4.58
CA ALA A 42 5.73 -18.50 -5.80
C ALA A 42 4.70 -17.62 -6.54
N GLU A 43 3.82 -16.95 -5.80
CA GLU A 43 2.80 -16.04 -6.34
C GLU A 43 3.40 -14.80 -7.02
N LEU A 44 4.43 -14.21 -6.40
CA LEU A 44 5.12 -13.03 -6.93
C LEU A 44 6.24 -13.37 -7.93
N THR A 45 6.48 -14.66 -8.20
CA THR A 45 7.53 -15.07 -9.14
C THR A 45 7.22 -14.55 -10.54
N GLY A 46 8.13 -13.74 -11.09
CA GLY A 46 7.96 -13.08 -12.39
C GLY A 46 7.19 -11.76 -12.36
N ASN A 47 6.68 -11.35 -11.20
CA ASN A 47 5.88 -10.13 -10.99
C ASN A 47 6.58 -9.12 -10.05
N ILE A 48 7.88 -9.29 -9.79
CA ILE A 48 8.68 -8.32 -9.03
C ILE A 48 9.66 -7.63 -9.98
N TYR A 49 9.56 -6.32 -10.05
CA TYR A 49 10.43 -5.46 -10.85
C TYR A 49 11.27 -4.60 -9.91
N LYS A 50 12.58 -4.89 -9.86
CA LYS A 50 13.51 -4.14 -9.01
C LYS A 50 14.23 -3.06 -9.80
N SER A 51 14.66 -2.01 -9.09
CA SER A 51 15.44 -0.91 -9.66
C SER A 51 14.73 -0.24 -10.83
N VAL A 52 13.45 0.05 -10.67
CA VAL A 52 12.65 0.76 -11.67
C VAL A 52 13.21 2.17 -11.85
N GLY A 53 13.68 2.48 -13.06
CA GLY A 53 14.55 3.64 -13.31
C GLY A 53 13.92 5.00 -13.00
N ASN A 54 12.61 5.16 -13.19
CA ASN A 54 11.86 6.40 -12.93
C ASN A 54 11.05 6.34 -11.62
N PHE A 55 11.36 5.42 -10.71
CA PHE A 55 10.58 5.18 -9.50
C PHE A 55 10.48 6.44 -8.62
N TRP A 56 11.59 7.14 -8.42
CA TRP A 56 11.63 8.33 -7.57
C TRP A 56 10.83 9.48 -8.16
N GLU A 57 10.98 9.69 -9.47
CA GLU A 57 10.29 10.73 -10.22
C GLU A 57 8.76 10.54 -10.14
N VAL A 58 8.30 9.31 -10.34
CA VAL A 58 6.87 8.97 -10.30
C VAL A 58 6.32 9.06 -8.87
N HIS A 59 6.97 8.42 -7.90
CA HIS A 59 6.36 8.23 -6.57
C HIS A 59 6.73 9.29 -5.53
N PHE A 60 7.64 10.23 -5.83
CA PHE A 60 8.05 11.27 -4.87
C PHE A 60 8.20 12.65 -5.49
N GLU A 61 8.70 12.79 -6.72
CA GLU A 61 8.85 14.12 -7.34
C GLU A 61 7.56 14.67 -7.95
N SER A 62 6.74 13.79 -8.55
CA SER A 62 5.50 14.20 -9.22
C SER A 62 4.35 14.55 -8.25
N LEU A 63 4.55 14.29 -6.95
CA LEU A 63 3.52 14.47 -5.93
C LEU A 63 3.31 15.93 -5.55
N ALA A 64 2.09 16.24 -5.10
CA ALA A 64 1.75 17.58 -4.63
C ALA A 64 2.62 18.02 -3.43
N CYS A 65 3.06 17.07 -2.61
CA CYS A 65 3.90 17.33 -1.45
C CYS A 65 5.41 17.49 -1.76
N SER A 66 5.87 17.25 -2.99
CA SER A 66 7.32 17.24 -3.32
C SER A 66 8.05 18.54 -2.95
N PHE A 67 7.43 19.68 -3.23
CA PHE A 67 8.02 20.98 -2.88
C PHE A 67 8.15 21.17 -1.37
N LEU A 68 7.15 20.70 -0.62
CA LEU A 68 7.17 20.77 0.84
C LEU A 68 8.24 19.83 1.42
N THR A 69 8.33 18.59 0.95
CA THR A 69 9.36 17.65 1.42
C THR A 69 10.77 18.11 1.10
N THR A 70 10.97 18.78 -0.03
CA THR A 70 12.24 19.42 -0.38
C THR A 70 12.61 20.53 0.63
N ARG A 71 11.62 21.31 1.10
CA ARG A 71 11.85 22.36 2.11
C ARG A 71 12.11 21.77 3.49
N ILE A 72 11.40 20.72 3.86
CA ILE A 72 11.64 19.96 5.10
C ILE A 72 13.07 19.41 5.08
N TRP A 73 13.50 18.81 3.98
CA TRP A 73 14.88 18.34 3.82
C TRP A 73 15.92 19.46 4.00
N LYS A 74 15.73 20.62 3.34
CA LYS A 74 16.63 21.77 3.51
C LYS A 74 16.70 22.20 4.97
N SER A 75 15.55 22.30 5.65
CA SER A 75 15.50 22.63 7.07
C SER A 75 16.20 21.57 7.94
N TYR A 76 16.00 20.28 7.65
CA TYR A 76 16.68 19.17 8.32
C TYR A 76 18.20 19.27 8.19
N ARG A 77 18.69 19.49 6.96
CA ARG A 77 20.13 19.58 6.67
C ARG A 77 20.76 20.79 7.36
N ASP A 78 20.10 21.95 7.30
CA ASP A 78 20.68 23.22 7.71
C ASP A 78 20.57 23.46 9.24
N ASN A 79 19.71 22.71 9.95
CA ASN A 79 19.44 22.91 11.38
C ASN A 79 19.86 21.73 12.28
N GLY A 80 20.85 20.94 11.86
CA GLY A 80 21.41 19.86 12.68
C GLY A 80 20.51 18.64 12.82
N GLN A 81 19.88 18.20 11.71
CA GLN A 81 19.14 16.94 11.59
C GLN A 81 18.01 16.78 12.63
N CYS A 82 17.93 15.66 13.34
CA CYS A 82 16.94 15.45 14.40
C CYS A 82 17.44 15.85 15.80
N GLY A 83 18.46 16.70 15.88
CA GLY A 83 19.08 17.15 17.14
C GLY A 83 20.33 16.35 17.50
N ARG A 84 21.01 16.75 18.58
CA ARG A 84 22.31 16.17 18.99
C ARG A 84 22.20 14.70 19.39
N ASP A 85 21.08 14.31 19.99
CA ASP A 85 20.85 12.95 20.48
C ASP A 85 20.29 12.00 19.41
N ASN A 86 19.81 12.54 18.28
CA ASN A 86 19.22 11.77 17.17
C ASN A 86 19.93 12.10 15.85
N VAL A 87 21.26 12.08 15.82
CA VAL A 87 22.01 12.21 14.57
C VAL A 87 21.92 10.89 13.81
N PHE A 88 21.57 10.96 12.51
CA PHE A 88 21.49 9.76 11.69
C PHE A 88 22.87 9.09 11.56
N SER A 89 22.94 7.79 11.83
CA SER A 89 24.15 6.98 11.59
C SER A 89 23.78 5.61 11.02
N ASP A 90 24.75 4.95 10.38
CA ASP A 90 24.54 3.62 9.80
C ASP A 90 24.64 2.47 10.81
N GLN A 91 24.92 2.79 12.08
CA GLN A 91 25.01 1.86 13.20
C GLN A 91 23.78 1.94 14.11
N MET A 92 22.74 2.69 13.74
CA MET A 92 21.51 2.78 14.53
C MET A 92 20.86 1.40 14.64
N ASP A 93 20.48 1.04 15.86
CA ASP A 93 19.58 -0.09 16.10
C ASP A 93 18.12 0.34 15.91
N GLU A 94 17.19 -0.61 16.08
CA GLU A 94 15.75 -0.37 15.89
C GLU A 94 15.22 0.72 16.83
N ALA A 95 15.71 0.77 18.07
CA ALA A 95 15.29 1.76 19.06
C ALA A 95 15.82 3.17 18.72
N ALA A 96 17.08 3.29 18.37
CA ALA A 96 17.67 4.55 17.90
C ALA A 96 16.97 5.04 16.64
N MET A 97 16.64 4.14 15.71
CA MET A 97 15.90 4.48 14.50
C MET A 97 14.48 4.99 14.84
N ARG A 98 13.78 4.37 15.79
CA ARG A 98 12.49 4.88 16.31
C ARG A 98 12.62 6.30 16.86
N CYS A 99 13.59 6.54 17.72
CA CYS A 99 13.83 7.88 18.29
C CYS A 99 14.09 8.92 17.19
N TRP A 100 14.85 8.56 16.16
CA TRP A 100 15.09 9.42 15.01
C TRP A 100 13.82 9.73 14.20
N PHE A 101 12.95 8.73 13.99
CA PHE A 101 11.65 8.93 13.33
C PHE A 101 10.74 9.88 14.11
N TYR A 102 10.60 9.69 15.42
CA TYR A 102 9.81 10.58 16.27
C TYR A 102 10.40 11.99 16.29
N ALA A 103 11.73 12.12 16.39
CA ALA A 103 12.38 13.42 16.35
C ALA A 103 12.24 14.13 14.98
N LEU A 104 12.23 13.38 13.86
CA LEU A 104 11.94 13.94 12.54
C LEU A 104 10.50 14.47 12.49
N HIS A 105 9.56 13.68 13.00
CA HIS A 105 8.15 14.05 13.07
C HIS A 105 7.95 15.32 13.91
N ASP A 106 8.40 15.30 15.16
CA ASP A 106 8.13 16.35 16.13
C ASP A 106 8.80 17.66 15.75
N ARG A 107 10.01 17.61 15.21
CA ARG A 107 10.78 18.81 14.86
C ARG A 107 10.34 19.45 13.54
N TYR A 108 9.89 18.67 12.56
CA TYR A 108 9.69 19.18 11.20
C TYR A 108 8.28 18.99 10.63
N LEU A 109 7.54 17.97 11.07
CA LEU A 109 6.27 17.58 10.46
C LEU A 109 5.06 17.93 11.33
N SER A 110 5.19 17.89 12.66
CA SER A 110 4.12 18.21 13.63
C SER A 110 3.45 19.55 13.36
N GLN A 111 4.22 20.53 12.89
CA GLN A 111 3.76 21.85 12.50
C GLN A 111 2.75 21.89 11.33
N PHE A 112 2.57 20.78 10.60
CA PHE A 112 1.60 20.66 9.52
C PHE A 112 0.32 19.92 9.95
N LEU A 113 0.17 19.61 11.24
CA LEU A 113 -1.11 19.14 11.79
C LEU A 113 -2.20 20.22 11.62
N GLY A 114 -3.44 19.77 11.41
CA GLY A 114 -4.57 20.66 11.13
C GLY A 114 -4.82 21.72 12.21
N ASP A 115 -4.47 21.40 13.46
CA ASP A 115 -4.66 22.22 14.65
C ASP A 115 -3.33 22.65 15.30
N ALA A 116 -2.21 22.58 14.58
CA ALA A 116 -0.89 22.91 15.13
C ALA A 116 -0.83 24.36 15.59
N GLU A 117 -0.46 24.60 16.85
CA GLU A 117 -0.10 25.93 17.34
C GLU A 117 1.02 26.54 16.49
N GLU A 118 1.12 27.87 16.48
CA GLU A 118 2.26 28.54 15.87
C GLU A 118 3.56 28.06 16.54
N PRO A 119 4.61 27.75 15.76
CA PRO A 119 5.84 27.22 16.33
C PRO A 119 6.46 28.22 17.31
N ILE A 120 7.15 27.69 18.32
CA ILE A 120 7.89 28.53 19.26
C ILE A 120 8.98 29.30 18.48
N ARG A 121 9.11 30.61 18.73
CA ARG A 121 10.19 31.42 18.15
C ARG A 121 11.53 30.76 18.51
N ASP A 122 12.41 30.64 17.52
CA ASP A 122 13.75 30.04 17.58
C ASP A 122 13.83 28.51 17.35
N GLU A 123 12.72 27.82 17.07
CA GLU A 123 12.75 26.45 16.56
C GLU A 123 12.99 26.41 15.03
N PRO A 124 13.78 25.45 14.53
CA PRO A 124 14.06 25.33 13.10
C PRO A 124 12.89 24.71 12.34
N VAL A 125 12.03 25.57 11.82
CA VAL A 125 10.74 25.17 11.28
C VAL A 125 10.70 25.47 9.78
N ALA A 126 10.21 24.52 8.97
CA ALA A 126 10.00 24.77 7.54
C ALA A 126 8.85 25.77 7.36
N VAL A 127 9.11 26.92 6.72
CA VAL A 127 8.15 28.03 6.58
C VAL A 127 6.75 27.54 6.14
N ARG A 128 5.69 27.93 6.86
CA ARG A 128 4.31 27.56 6.53
C ARG A 128 3.79 28.39 5.34
N SER A 129 2.90 27.79 4.56
CA SER A 129 2.10 28.46 3.53
C SER A 129 0.69 27.89 3.59
N ALA A 130 -0.33 28.72 3.33
CA ALA A 130 -1.73 28.30 3.37
C ALA A 130 -2.05 27.13 2.42
N ASN A 131 -1.24 26.97 1.36
CA ASN A 131 -1.40 25.91 0.36
C ASN A 131 -0.59 24.64 0.67
N ASN A 132 0.15 24.59 1.79
CA ASN A 132 0.92 23.41 2.14
C ASN A 132 -0.03 22.22 2.43
N PRO A 133 0.30 21.00 1.95
CA PRO A 133 -0.40 19.79 2.38
C PRO A 133 -0.38 19.65 3.90
N LYS A 134 -1.52 19.27 4.48
CA LYS A 134 -1.62 18.92 5.90
C LYS A 134 -1.00 17.56 6.16
N LEU A 135 -0.48 17.38 7.37
CA LEU A 135 -0.04 16.08 7.86
C LEU A 135 -1.26 15.14 7.99
N ARG A 136 -1.12 13.92 7.47
CA ARG A 136 -2.17 12.90 7.43
C ARG A 136 -1.74 11.57 8.04
N GLY A 137 -0.44 11.32 8.10
CA GLY A 137 0.14 10.12 8.67
C GLY A 137 0.83 10.38 10.00
N LYS A 138 0.76 9.40 10.92
CA LYS A 138 1.61 9.32 12.10
C LYS A 138 2.41 8.03 12.07
N PHE A 139 3.64 8.09 12.56
CA PHE A 139 4.51 6.92 12.68
C PHE A 139 4.11 6.06 13.88
N SER A 140 4.14 4.74 13.73
CA SER A 140 3.79 3.77 14.77
C SER A 140 4.60 2.48 14.60
N TYR A 141 4.61 1.66 15.65
CA TYR A 141 5.30 0.38 15.68
C TYR A 141 4.59 -0.58 16.63
N THR A 142 4.85 -1.88 16.49
CA THR A 142 4.32 -2.88 17.42
C THR A 142 5.45 -3.58 18.17
N THR A 143 5.18 -3.92 19.42
CA THR A 143 6.10 -4.66 20.30
C THR A 143 5.72 -6.13 20.39
N ILE A 144 4.42 -6.44 20.31
CA ILE A 144 3.87 -7.80 20.40
C ILE A 144 2.86 -8.09 19.28
N LEU A 145 2.72 -9.37 18.93
CA LEU A 145 1.91 -9.87 17.81
C LEU A 145 0.40 -9.56 17.92
N THR A 146 -0.09 -9.24 19.12
CA THR A 146 -1.52 -9.04 19.39
C THR A 146 -1.99 -7.60 19.24
N GLN A 147 -1.06 -6.65 19.03
CA GLN A 147 -1.37 -5.21 18.92
C GLN A 147 -2.02 -4.84 17.60
N LEU A 148 -1.93 -5.67 16.55
CA LEU A 148 -2.51 -5.37 15.25
C LEU A 148 -3.73 -6.28 14.98
N LYS A 149 -4.89 -5.66 14.72
CA LYS A 149 -6.19 -6.32 14.50
C LYS A 149 -6.69 -6.13 13.07
N GLY A 150 -7.68 -6.92 12.67
CA GLY A 150 -8.34 -6.83 11.35
C GLY A 150 -7.58 -7.53 10.21
N GLY A 151 -6.53 -8.29 10.53
CA GLY A 151 -5.76 -9.08 9.57
C GLY A 151 -6.09 -10.58 9.65
N LEU A 152 -5.56 -11.33 8.70
CA LEU A 152 -5.60 -12.79 8.62
C LEU A 152 -4.69 -13.44 9.66
N THR A 153 -3.54 -12.83 9.91
CA THR A 153 -2.51 -13.39 10.78
C THR A 153 -1.97 -12.36 11.77
N SER A 154 -1.54 -12.82 12.94
CA SER A 154 -0.87 -11.97 13.92
C SER A 154 0.54 -11.62 13.45
N GLN A 155 0.85 -10.34 13.37
CA GLN A 155 2.12 -9.81 12.87
C GLN A 155 2.70 -8.79 13.85
N LYS A 156 4.03 -8.67 13.86
CA LYS A 156 4.76 -7.61 14.56
C LYS A 156 5.47 -6.77 13.50
N LEU A 157 5.02 -5.54 13.33
CA LEU A 157 5.58 -4.57 12.42
C LEU A 157 6.65 -3.76 13.15
N ASP A 158 7.83 -3.66 12.52
CA ASP A 158 8.92 -2.82 13.00
C ASP A 158 8.52 -1.34 12.90
N PHE A 159 7.95 -0.96 11.74
CA PHE A 159 7.49 0.39 11.42
C PHE A 159 6.23 0.38 10.56
N PHE A 160 5.34 1.34 10.78
CA PHE A 160 4.25 1.66 9.87
C PHE A 160 3.78 3.10 10.06
N ILE A 161 3.03 3.59 9.08
CA ILE A 161 2.35 4.88 9.14
C ILE A 161 0.85 4.62 9.10
N GLU A 162 0.12 5.19 10.04
CA GLU A 162 -1.34 5.12 10.13
C GLU A 162 -1.95 6.53 10.12
N ASN A 163 -3.27 6.62 10.08
CA ASN A 163 -3.96 7.90 10.05
C ASN A 163 -3.67 8.73 11.32
N VAL A 164 -3.24 9.98 11.14
CA VAL A 164 -2.92 10.89 12.24
C VAL A 164 -4.14 11.26 13.10
N ALA A 165 -5.34 11.20 12.51
CA ALA A 165 -6.59 11.51 13.22
C ALA A 165 -7.02 10.43 14.23
N LEU A 166 -6.32 9.29 14.26
CA LEU A 166 -6.62 8.22 15.21
C LEU A 166 -6.16 8.60 16.61
N PRO A 167 -6.94 8.25 17.65
CA PRO A 167 -6.50 8.43 19.03
C PRO A 167 -5.21 7.62 19.30
N GLU A 168 -4.47 8.03 20.33
CA GLU A 168 -3.38 7.20 20.83
C GLU A 168 -3.94 5.90 21.41
N SER A 169 -3.36 4.78 20.98
CA SER A 169 -3.79 3.45 21.35
C SER A 169 -2.63 2.48 21.18
N ASP A 170 -2.51 1.52 22.10
CA ASP A 170 -1.57 0.40 21.98
C ASP A 170 -2.07 -0.68 21.01
N ILE A 171 -3.34 -0.58 20.59
CA ILE A 171 -4.00 -1.46 19.64
C ILE A 171 -4.22 -0.69 18.34
N HIS A 172 -3.74 -1.26 17.25
CA HIS A 172 -3.81 -0.75 15.89
C HIS A 172 -4.68 -1.65 15.02
N GLU A 173 -5.16 -1.11 13.90
CA GLU A 173 -5.96 -1.85 12.93
C GLU A 173 -5.28 -1.82 11.56
N TRP A 174 -5.18 -2.98 10.91
CA TRP A 174 -4.67 -3.10 9.53
C TRP A 174 -5.41 -2.21 8.54
N ARG A 175 -6.69 -1.92 8.82
CA ARG A 175 -7.52 -1.05 8.01
C ARG A 175 -7.06 0.42 8.02
N GLU A 176 -6.32 0.81 9.05
CA GLU A 176 -5.79 2.17 9.21
C GLU A 176 -4.31 2.31 8.80
N VAL A 177 -3.64 1.19 8.54
CA VAL A 177 -2.24 1.16 8.10
C VAL A 177 -2.14 1.67 6.65
N ARG A 178 -1.38 2.76 6.46
CA ARG A 178 -1.20 3.43 5.16
C ARG A 178 0.07 3.00 4.44
N VAL A 179 1.17 2.83 5.19
CA VAL A 179 2.51 2.48 4.70
C VAL A 179 3.16 1.52 5.70
N VAL A 180 3.93 0.55 5.22
CA VAL A 180 4.66 -0.41 6.07
C VAL A 180 6.17 -0.31 5.88
N GLY A 181 6.92 -0.44 6.96
CA GLY A 181 8.37 -0.37 6.97
C GLY A 181 8.99 -1.56 7.68
N GLU A 182 10.05 -2.11 7.10
CA GLU A 182 10.83 -3.19 7.68
C GLU A 182 12.25 -2.72 7.99
N PHE A 183 12.81 -3.19 9.10
CA PHE A 183 14.13 -2.80 9.56
C PHE A 183 15.02 -4.00 9.86
N THR A 184 16.30 -3.91 9.49
CA THR A 184 17.28 -4.88 9.97
C THR A 184 18.69 -4.30 10.01
N CYS A 185 19.43 -4.64 11.07
CA CYS A 185 20.86 -4.37 11.15
C CYS A 185 21.71 -5.44 10.44
N SER A 186 21.13 -6.54 9.93
CA SER A 186 21.85 -7.69 9.37
C SER A 186 21.71 -7.79 7.85
N SER A 187 22.83 -7.75 7.11
CA SER A 187 22.82 -7.71 5.64
C SER A 187 22.31 -9.02 5.03
N GLY A 188 22.50 -10.15 5.74
CA GLY A 188 21.97 -11.44 5.33
C GLY A 188 20.44 -11.55 5.41
N GLN A 189 19.77 -10.61 6.10
CA GLN A 189 18.32 -10.62 6.29
C GLN A 189 17.56 -9.71 5.32
N LYS A 190 18.25 -8.99 4.42
CA LYS A 190 17.60 -8.09 3.44
C LYS A 190 16.48 -8.78 2.67
N GLY A 191 16.77 -9.97 2.12
CA GLY A 191 15.78 -10.76 1.38
C GLY A 191 14.63 -11.19 2.28
N GLU A 192 14.91 -11.68 3.49
CA GLU A 192 13.87 -12.10 4.45
C GLU A 192 12.92 -10.95 4.81
N LYS A 193 13.47 -9.76 5.05
CA LYS A 193 12.71 -8.54 5.37
C LYS A 193 11.85 -8.07 4.21
N ALA A 194 12.33 -8.16 2.97
CA ALA A 194 11.49 -7.93 1.80
C ALA A 194 10.32 -8.92 1.70
N HIS A 195 10.52 -10.21 1.99
CA HIS A 195 9.41 -11.18 2.03
C HIS A 195 8.43 -10.91 3.18
N GLN A 196 8.95 -10.44 4.32
CA GLN A 196 8.12 -10.05 5.45
C GLN A 196 7.26 -8.82 5.11
N LEU A 197 7.83 -7.82 4.42
CA LEU A 197 7.09 -6.69 3.87
C LEU A 197 5.93 -7.14 2.97
N MET A 198 6.16 -8.14 2.09
CA MET A 198 5.09 -8.67 1.24
C MET A 198 3.95 -9.31 2.05
N LYS A 199 4.26 -9.97 3.18
CA LYS A 199 3.20 -10.49 4.06
C LYS A 199 2.35 -9.35 4.60
N TYR A 200 2.95 -8.24 5.01
CA TYR A 200 2.19 -7.08 5.50
C TYR A 200 1.32 -6.46 4.41
N VAL A 201 1.84 -6.37 3.19
CA VAL A 201 1.04 -5.91 2.05
C VAL A 201 -0.18 -6.80 1.84
N ARG A 202 -0.05 -8.13 1.97
CA ARG A 202 -1.20 -9.04 1.92
C ARG A 202 -2.22 -8.77 3.03
N GLU A 203 -1.76 -8.53 4.26
CA GLU A 203 -2.66 -8.18 5.37
C GLU A 203 -3.38 -6.85 5.12
N ILE A 204 -2.69 -5.86 4.53
CA ILE A 204 -3.29 -4.58 4.13
C ILE A 204 -4.33 -4.80 3.04
N PHE A 205 -4.02 -5.54 1.97
CA PHE A 205 -5.00 -5.82 0.92
C PHE A 205 -6.22 -6.58 1.43
N TYR A 206 -6.04 -7.46 2.41
CA TYR A 206 -7.17 -8.11 3.06
C TYR A 206 -8.02 -7.12 3.87
N ALA A 207 -7.41 -6.30 4.72
CA ALA A 207 -8.11 -5.34 5.56
C ALA A 207 -8.65 -4.12 4.78
N GLN A 208 -8.10 -3.84 3.60
CA GLN A 208 -8.45 -2.75 2.70
C GLN A 208 -8.67 -3.31 1.27
N PRO A 209 -9.79 -4.03 1.03
CA PRO A 209 -10.00 -4.81 -0.21
C PRO A 209 -10.05 -4.00 -1.51
N LEU A 210 -10.30 -2.70 -1.42
CA LEU A 210 -10.35 -1.79 -2.56
C LEU A 210 -9.07 -0.97 -2.73
N ARG A 211 -8.06 -1.20 -1.88
CA ARG A 211 -6.75 -0.54 -1.98
C ARG A 211 -6.13 -0.82 -3.36
N ARG A 212 -5.70 0.22 -4.07
CA ARG A 212 -5.11 0.10 -5.42
C ARG A 212 -3.66 -0.37 -5.36
N PHE A 213 -2.88 0.22 -4.45
CA PHE A 213 -1.49 -0.12 -4.21
C PHE A 213 -1.08 0.26 -2.79
N VAL A 214 0.03 -0.30 -2.31
CA VAL A 214 0.59 -0.10 -0.99
C VAL A 214 2.04 0.36 -1.12
N HIS A 215 2.37 1.47 -0.46
CA HIS A 215 3.77 1.87 -0.29
C HIS A 215 4.39 1.09 0.86
N GLY A 216 5.67 0.77 0.70
CA GLY A 216 6.47 0.26 1.80
C GLY A 216 7.94 0.55 1.62
N PHE A 217 8.73 0.25 2.65
CA PHE A 217 10.17 0.43 2.58
C PHE A 217 10.91 -0.60 3.42
N CYS A 218 12.11 -0.95 2.99
CA CYS A 218 13.05 -1.73 3.75
C CYS A 218 14.26 -0.87 4.07
N LEU A 219 14.54 -0.70 5.36
CA LEU A 219 15.70 0.01 5.85
C LEU A 219 16.71 -1.00 6.41
N HIS A 220 17.90 -1.02 5.83
CA HIS A 220 18.99 -1.89 6.27
C HIS A 220 20.30 -1.10 6.40
N LYS A 221 20.74 -0.86 7.65
CA LYS A 221 21.92 -0.03 7.94
C LYS A 221 21.85 1.30 7.18
N ASN A 222 22.74 1.50 6.21
CA ASN A 222 22.82 2.66 5.33
C ASN A 222 22.12 2.47 3.97
N HIS A 223 21.29 1.45 3.78
CA HIS A 223 20.56 1.20 2.54
C HIS A 223 19.05 1.31 2.76
N LEU A 224 18.38 2.06 1.89
CA LEU A 224 16.94 2.17 1.79
C LEU A 224 16.50 1.53 0.48
N GLU A 225 15.50 0.65 0.51
CA GLU A 225 14.79 0.20 -0.69
C GLU A 225 13.32 0.56 -0.52
N LEU A 226 12.79 1.37 -1.43
CA LEU A 226 11.39 1.79 -1.45
C LEU A 226 10.61 0.84 -2.34
N TRP A 227 9.37 0.55 -1.95
CA TRP A 227 8.49 -0.41 -2.60
C TRP A 227 7.12 0.22 -2.86
N VAL A 228 6.55 -0.10 -4.02
CA VAL A 228 5.13 0.04 -4.32
C VAL A 228 4.64 -1.33 -4.75
N VAL A 229 3.58 -1.82 -4.14
CA VAL A 229 3.00 -3.13 -4.46
C VAL A 229 1.53 -2.93 -4.81
N ASP A 230 1.13 -3.44 -5.97
CA ASP A 230 -0.25 -3.46 -6.42
C ASP A 230 -0.72 -4.90 -6.68
N TRP A 231 -1.93 -5.05 -7.22
CA TRP A 231 -2.50 -6.35 -7.56
C TRP A 231 -1.81 -7.07 -8.72
N SER A 232 -0.87 -6.41 -9.40
CA SER A 232 -0.06 -6.95 -10.48
C SER A 232 1.37 -7.32 -10.04
N GLY A 233 1.79 -6.91 -8.83
CA GLY A 233 3.06 -7.30 -8.25
C GLY A 233 3.78 -6.16 -7.53
N GLY A 234 5.10 -6.31 -7.37
CA GLY A 234 5.93 -5.39 -6.59
C GLY A 234 6.95 -4.65 -7.44
N TYR A 235 7.07 -3.34 -7.21
CA TYR A 235 8.03 -2.45 -7.84
C TYR A 235 8.97 -1.88 -6.78
N SER A 236 10.28 -1.93 -7.01
CA SER A 236 11.25 -1.35 -6.08
C SER A 236 12.10 -0.26 -6.73
N SER A 237 12.52 0.71 -5.91
CA SER A 237 13.48 1.74 -6.30
C SER A 237 14.88 1.20 -6.60
N GLY A 238 15.16 -0.06 -6.20
CA GLY A 238 16.52 -0.53 -5.99
C GLY A 238 17.13 0.07 -4.72
N GLU A 239 18.35 -0.37 -4.39
CA GLU A 239 19.04 0.06 -3.18
C GLU A 239 19.54 1.51 -3.29
N ILE A 240 19.14 2.34 -2.33
CA ILE A 240 19.56 3.73 -2.17
C ILE A 240 20.51 3.81 -0.98
N LYS A 241 21.74 4.29 -1.19
CA LYS A 241 22.68 4.54 -0.10
C LYS A 241 22.33 5.83 0.63
N ILE A 242 21.93 5.70 1.89
CA ILE A 242 21.41 6.80 2.70
C ILE A 242 22.52 7.78 3.11
N ILE A 243 23.73 7.29 3.41
CA ILE A 243 24.85 8.20 3.76
C ILE A 243 25.12 9.19 2.62
N GLU A 244 25.03 8.71 1.38
CA GLU A 244 25.23 9.53 0.18
C GLU A 244 23.97 10.33 -0.20
N SER A 245 22.79 10.01 0.36
CA SER A 245 21.51 10.57 -0.03
C SER A 245 20.50 10.62 1.12
N GLN A 246 20.86 11.23 2.25
CA GLN A 246 19.94 11.43 3.39
C GLN A 246 18.68 12.20 2.97
N GLU A 247 18.80 13.02 1.93
CA GLU A 247 17.68 13.66 1.26
C GLU A 247 16.56 12.68 0.91
N LYS A 248 16.90 11.55 0.28
CA LYS A 248 15.89 10.59 -0.17
C LYS A 248 15.19 9.94 1.02
N LEU A 249 15.91 9.67 2.11
CA LEU A 249 15.31 9.14 3.34
C LEU A 249 14.31 10.15 3.93
N VAL A 250 14.76 11.38 4.20
CA VAL A 250 13.93 12.41 4.83
C VAL A 250 12.72 12.75 3.96
N ARG A 251 12.92 12.89 2.64
CA ARG A 251 11.84 13.21 1.70
C ARG A 251 10.85 12.07 1.58
N ALA A 252 11.29 10.82 1.44
CA ALA A 252 10.37 9.68 1.30
C ALA A 252 9.47 9.54 2.53
N LEU A 253 10.03 9.62 3.73
CA LEU A 253 9.29 9.50 4.98
C LEU A 253 8.34 10.68 5.20
N SER A 254 8.80 11.89 4.90
CA SER A 254 7.94 13.08 4.94
C SER A 254 6.79 12.96 3.94
N SER A 255 7.07 12.48 2.72
CA SER A 255 6.05 12.29 1.69
C SER A 255 4.98 11.30 2.17
N TYR A 256 5.37 10.16 2.74
CA TYR A 256 4.39 9.19 3.25
C TYR A 256 3.43 9.74 4.31
N MET A 257 3.87 10.70 5.13
CA MET A 257 3.02 11.35 6.12
C MET A 257 2.15 12.49 5.54
N LEU A 258 2.50 13.01 4.36
CA LEU A 258 1.84 14.15 3.71
C LEU A 258 0.97 13.76 2.51
N MET A 259 1.23 12.60 1.90
CA MET A 259 0.48 12.08 0.76
C MET A 259 -1.01 12.00 1.09
N SER A 260 -1.82 12.39 0.10
CA SER A 260 -3.26 12.17 0.09
C SER A 260 -3.59 10.68 0.10
N ASP A 261 -4.86 10.38 0.38
CA ASP A 261 -5.35 9.00 0.37
C ASP A 261 -5.17 8.38 -1.03
N GLU A 262 -5.41 9.15 -2.09
CA GLU A 262 -5.22 8.71 -3.48
C GLU A 262 -3.75 8.39 -3.81
N GLU A 263 -2.80 9.26 -3.42
CA GLU A 263 -1.36 9.08 -3.62
C GLU A 263 -0.80 7.90 -2.80
N LEU A 264 -1.46 7.57 -1.69
CA LEU A 264 -1.17 6.36 -0.92
C LEU A 264 -1.78 5.11 -1.56
N GLY A 265 -2.74 5.26 -2.47
CA GLY A 265 -3.43 4.16 -3.14
C GLY A 265 -4.72 3.73 -2.46
N LEU A 266 -5.21 4.48 -1.47
CA LEU A 266 -6.57 4.32 -0.94
C LEU A 266 -7.58 4.70 -2.02
N ASP A 267 -8.70 4.00 -1.99
CA ASP A 267 -9.82 4.21 -2.89
C ASP A 267 -10.87 5.11 -2.24
N SER A 268 -11.52 5.97 -3.03
CA SER A 268 -12.52 6.93 -2.57
C SER A 268 -13.96 6.42 -2.65
N PHE A 269 -14.20 5.25 -3.25
CA PHE A 269 -15.54 4.69 -3.37
C PHE A 269 -16.07 4.22 -2.02
N VAL A 270 -15.22 3.66 -1.15
CA VAL A 270 -15.64 3.17 0.17
C VAL A 270 -15.28 4.13 1.30
N ARG A 271 -16.28 4.45 2.12
CA ARG A 271 -16.11 5.23 3.34
C ARG A 271 -16.68 4.47 4.52
N TYR A 272 -15.93 4.45 5.61
CA TYR A 272 -16.35 3.79 6.84
C TYR A 272 -16.62 4.83 7.93
N VAL A 273 -17.70 4.64 8.67
CA VAL A 273 -18.14 5.53 9.75
C VAL A 273 -18.55 4.67 10.94
N GLY A 274 -17.70 4.60 11.95
CA GLY A 274 -17.90 3.67 13.05
C GLY A 274 -17.99 2.23 12.53
N GLN A 275 -19.14 1.59 12.74
CA GLN A 275 -19.41 0.22 12.29
C GLN A 275 -20.10 0.15 10.91
N HIS A 276 -20.35 1.28 10.26
CA HIS A 276 -21.04 1.34 8.97
C HIS A 276 -20.05 1.54 7.83
N ALA A 277 -20.38 1.00 6.66
CA ALA A 277 -19.64 1.21 5.43
C ALA A 277 -20.58 1.73 4.34
N TYR A 278 -20.09 2.70 3.57
CA TYR A 278 -20.84 3.34 2.50
C TYR A 278 -20.01 3.27 1.22
N ILE A 279 -20.64 2.84 0.13
CA ILE A 279 -20.06 2.89 -1.20
C ILE A 279 -20.70 4.03 -1.99
N THR A 280 -19.88 4.89 -2.57
CA THR A 280 -20.31 5.95 -3.47
C THR A 280 -20.24 5.44 -4.91
N ILE A 281 -21.38 5.37 -5.59
CA ILE A 281 -21.44 5.07 -7.03
C ILE A 281 -21.44 6.40 -7.79
N PRO A 282 -20.40 6.70 -8.61
CA PRO A 282 -20.37 7.94 -9.37
C PRO A 282 -21.53 8.04 -10.37
N ASP A 283 -22.19 9.20 -10.43
CA ASP A 283 -23.20 9.52 -11.44
C ASP A 283 -22.74 10.74 -12.26
N GLY A 284 -21.81 10.50 -13.20
CA GLY A 284 -21.20 11.56 -14.00
C GLY A 284 -20.55 12.64 -13.13
N ASP A 285 -20.99 13.89 -13.29
CA ASP A 285 -20.49 15.05 -12.55
C ASP A 285 -21.24 15.33 -11.22
N ASN A 286 -22.29 14.56 -10.90
CA ASN A 286 -23.06 14.75 -9.67
C ASN A 286 -22.41 14.01 -8.48
N THR A 287 -22.72 14.46 -7.26
CA THR A 287 -22.43 13.69 -6.05
C THR A 287 -23.19 12.37 -6.13
N GLY A 288 -22.45 11.29 -6.39
CA GLY A 288 -22.97 9.94 -6.59
C GLY A 288 -23.83 9.42 -5.42
N GLU A 289 -24.65 8.42 -5.70
CA GLU A 289 -25.47 7.75 -4.70
C GLU A 289 -24.58 7.06 -3.66
N GLN A 290 -24.88 7.26 -2.37
CA GLN A 290 -24.22 6.54 -1.28
C GLN A 290 -25.10 5.37 -0.85
N ILE A 291 -24.57 4.17 -1.00
CA ILE A 291 -25.25 2.93 -0.64
C ILE A 291 -24.58 2.37 0.61
N GLU A 292 -25.37 2.09 1.64
CA GLU A 292 -24.89 1.43 2.84
C GLU A 292 -24.71 -0.07 2.59
N VAL A 293 -23.54 -0.59 2.98
CA VAL A 293 -23.17 -1.98 2.80
C VAL A 293 -22.67 -2.61 4.09
N VAL A 294 -22.74 -3.94 4.15
CA VAL A 294 -22.05 -4.71 5.19
C VAL A 294 -20.56 -4.41 5.09
N PRO A 295 -19.88 -3.95 6.17
CA PRO A 295 -18.47 -3.57 6.12
C PRO A 295 -17.52 -4.69 5.68
N GLU A 296 -17.89 -5.92 6.00
CA GLU A 296 -17.16 -7.11 5.62
C GLU A 296 -17.62 -7.58 4.22
N PRO A 297 -16.75 -7.61 3.21
CA PRO A 297 -17.12 -8.08 1.87
C PRO A 297 -17.51 -9.56 1.89
N VAL A 298 -18.55 -9.92 1.14
CA VAL A 298 -18.97 -11.33 0.97
C VAL A 298 -17.95 -12.15 0.17
N ALA A 299 -17.16 -11.47 -0.67
CA ALA A 299 -16.05 -12.07 -1.39
C ALA A 299 -14.93 -11.03 -1.56
N ARG A 300 -13.68 -11.46 -1.35
CA ARG A 300 -12.47 -10.68 -1.62
C ARG A 300 -11.29 -11.60 -1.91
N PRO A 301 -10.30 -11.14 -2.71
CA PRO A 301 -9.03 -11.85 -2.82
C PRO A 301 -8.29 -11.89 -1.48
N VAL A 302 -7.54 -12.97 -1.26
CA VAL A 302 -6.68 -13.13 -0.07
C VAL A 302 -5.22 -13.41 -0.49
N THR A 303 -4.84 -12.79 -1.60
CA THR A 303 -3.54 -12.88 -2.26
C THR A 303 -3.02 -11.47 -2.53
N ILE A 304 -1.76 -11.32 -2.92
CA ILE A 304 -1.17 -10.05 -3.36
C ILE A 304 -1.42 -9.87 -4.86
N TYR A 305 -1.10 -10.88 -5.65
CA TYR A 305 -1.35 -10.90 -7.09
C TYR A 305 -2.74 -11.47 -7.35
N SER A 306 -3.65 -10.67 -7.91
CA SER A 306 -5.01 -11.14 -8.20
C SER A 306 -5.71 -10.34 -9.28
N ARG A 307 -6.64 -11.01 -9.97
CA ARG A 307 -7.73 -10.38 -10.72
C ARG A 307 -9.09 -10.70 -10.10
N GLY A 308 -9.09 -11.18 -8.87
CA GLY A 308 -10.30 -11.53 -8.14
C GLY A 308 -11.14 -10.28 -7.91
N ASN A 309 -12.45 -10.52 -7.81
CA ASN A 309 -13.41 -9.46 -7.56
C ASN A 309 -13.59 -9.26 -6.05
N THR A 310 -13.91 -8.04 -5.66
CA THR A 310 -14.39 -7.73 -4.32
C THR A 310 -15.89 -7.46 -4.40
N CYS A 311 -16.69 -8.16 -3.61
CA CYS A 311 -18.13 -8.02 -3.60
C CYS A 311 -18.61 -7.60 -2.21
N TYR A 312 -19.39 -6.54 -2.16
CA TYR A 312 -20.10 -6.09 -0.96
C TYR A 312 -21.59 -6.39 -1.10
N GLN A 313 -22.23 -6.69 0.02
CA GLN A 313 -23.68 -6.84 0.09
C GLN A 313 -24.28 -5.60 0.73
N THR A 314 -25.39 -5.11 0.18
CA THR A 314 -26.18 -4.04 0.81
C THR A 314 -26.73 -4.51 2.15
N THR A 315 -26.97 -3.56 3.06
CA THR A 315 -27.44 -3.91 4.42
C THR A 315 -28.83 -4.53 4.45
N ASP A 316 -29.66 -4.27 3.43
CA ASP A 316 -30.96 -4.93 3.23
C ASP A 316 -30.85 -6.33 2.62
N GLY A 317 -29.67 -6.71 2.10
CA GLY A 317 -29.40 -8.00 1.49
C GLY A 317 -29.87 -8.12 0.03
N GLU A 318 -30.49 -7.09 -0.55
CA GLU A 318 -31.13 -7.13 -1.87
C GLU A 318 -30.12 -7.10 -3.02
N TYR A 319 -29.00 -6.41 -2.87
CA TYR A 319 -28.02 -6.19 -3.93
C TYR A 319 -26.59 -6.59 -3.56
N LEU A 320 -25.82 -6.93 -4.59
CA LEU A 320 -24.38 -7.11 -4.52
C LEU A 320 -23.68 -6.03 -5.34
N ILE A 321 -22.79 -5.28 -4.71
CA ILE A 321 -21.91 -4.33 -5.38
C ILE A 321 -20.59 -5.03 -5.65
N LYS A 322 -20.25 -5.20 -6.93
CA LYS A 322 -19.05 -5.88 -7.39
C LYS A 322 -18.02 -4.88 -7.91
N PHE A 323 -16.82 -4.97 -7.36
CA PHE A 323 -15.62 -4.31 -7.88
C PHE A 323 -14.77 -5.33 -8.63
N SER A 324 -14.31 -4.95 -9.81
CA SER A 324 -13.45 -5.77 -10.65
C SER A 324 -12.32 -4.92 -11.22
N TRP A 325 -11.11 -5.47 -11.22
CA TRP A 325 -9.97 -4.85 -11.87
C TRP A 325 -10.08 -5.00 -13.40
N GLY A 326 -10.43 -3.90 -14.06
CA GLY A 326 -10.53 -3.82 -15.51
C GLY A 326 -9.17 -3.70 -16.21
N ASN A 327 -9.16 -3.98 -17.51
CA ASN A 327 -8.07 -3.59 -18.40
C ASN A 327 -8.72 -2.79 -19.53
N ASP A 328 -8.24 -1.58 -19.78
CA ASP A 328 -8.77 -0.65 -20.78
C ASP A 328 -8.75 -1.19 -22.22
N ILE A 329 -7.98 -2.26 -22.47
CA ILE A 329 -7.93 -2.94 -23.76
C ILE A 329 -9.19 -3.80 -23.99
N LYS A 330 -9.83 -4.29 -22.92
CA LYS A 330 -11.01 -5.16 -23.02
C LYS A 330 -12.28 -4.36 -22.76
N ARG A 331 -13.33 -4.72 -23.50
CA ARG A 331 -14.68 -4.21 -23.26
C ARG A 331 -15.08 -4.49 -21.81
N SER A 332 -15.67 -3.49 -21.14
CA SER A 332 -16.06 -3.62 -19.74
C SER A 332 -17.15 -4.70 -19.55
N GLU A 333 -17.14 -5.38 -18.41
CA GLU A 333 -18.20 -6.33 -18.06
C GLU A 333 -19.58 -5.64 -18.05
N ILE A 334 -19.61 -4.38 -17.62
CA ILE A 334 -20.82 -3.54 -17.61
C ILE A 334 -21.41 -3.44 -19.03
N ASP A 335 -20.59 -3.23 -20.06
CA ASP A 335 -21.10 -3.15 -21.43
C ASP A 335 -21.66 -4.48 -21.92
N ALA A 336 -21.05 -5.60 -21.53
CA ALA A 336 -21.57 -6.92 -21.85
C ALA A 336 -22.91 -7.19 -21.15
N LEU A 337 -23.04 -6.81 -19.88
CA LEU A 337 -24.28 -6.93 -19.12
C LEU A 337 -25.40 -6.05 -19.67
N ARG A 338 -25.09 -4.82 -20.11
CA ARG A 338 -26.06 -3.94 -20.79
C ARG A 338 -26.61 -4.56 -22.06
N LEU A 339 -25.78 -5.24 -22.85
CA LEU A 339 -26.20 -5.95 -24.07
C LEU A 339 -27.06 -7.19 -23.76
N ALA A 340 -26.84 -7.83 -22.61
CA ALA A 340 -27.56 -9.02 -22.19
C ALA A 340 -28.87 -8.72 -21.44
N LYS A 341 -29.24 -7.44 -21.29
CA LYS A 341 -30.46 -7.02 -20.59
C LYS A 341 -31.70 -7.67 -21.21
N GLY A 342 -32.50 -8.32 -20.37
CA GLY A 342 -33.71 -9.04 -20.79
C GLY A 342 -33.53 -10.51 -21.16
N ILE A 343 -32.29 -11.04 -21.12
CA ILE A 343 -32.06 -12.49 -21.22
C ILE A 343 -32.40 -13.15 -19.88
N HIS A 344 -33.24 -14.18 -19.93
CA HIS A 344 -33.63 -14.94 -18.74
C HIS A 344 -32.40 -15.56 -18.05
N GLY A 345 -32.26 -15.31 -16.75
CA GLY A 345 -31.17 -15.82 -15.92
C GLY A 345 -29.90 -14.96 -15.89
N VAL A 346 -29.88 -13.81 -16.58
CA VAL A 346 -28.78 -12.83 -16.49
C VAL A 346 -29.10 -11.78 -15.42
N ILE A 347 -28.11 -11.43 -14.60
CA ILE A 347 -28.22 -10.36 -13.60
C ILE A 347 -28.47 -9.04 -14.32
N ASN A 348 -29.52 -8.31 -13.91
CA ASN A 348 -29.80 -6.99 -14.43
C ASN A 348 -29.04 -5.94 -13.61
N LEU A 349 -28.43 -4.99 -14.31
CA LEU A 349 -27.81 -3.79 -13.75
C LEU A 349 -28.84 -2.78 -13.26
#